data_AF-A0A7Y2USU4-F1
#
_entry.id   AF-A0A7Y2USU4-F1
#
_cell.length_a   1.000
_cell.length_b   1.000
_cell.length_c   1.000
_cell.angle_alpha   90.00
_cell.angle_beta   90.00
_cell.angle_gamma   90.00
#
_symmetry.space_group_name_H-M   'P 1'
#
loop_
_entity.id
_entity.type
_entity.pdbx_description
1 polymer ?
#
loop_
_entity_poly.entity_id
_entity_poly.type
_entity_poly.pdbx_seq_one_letter_code
_entity_poly.pdbx_strand_id
1 'polypeptide(L)'
;LAVVDRQLRHLAKGHTAPHKVFADARFLLTRFESNNELHRAMQQAFGKVFGDRLAQHPIEMTRAVEQSGRFLSSIYETDYRDMTRETWRRARASFDQAYEEFKGHLITAWDTI
;
A
#
# COMPACT_ATOMS: atom_id res chain seq x y z
N LEU A 1 -2.45 9.71 -19.42
CA LEU A 1 -3.07 8.37 -19.25
C LEU A 1 -2.85 7.43 -20.44
N ALA A 2 -2.84 7.90 -21.70
CA ALA A 2 -2.55 7.05 -22.86
C ALA A 2 -1.05 6.69 -23.09
N VAL A 3 -0.13 7.29 -22.34
CA VAL A 3 1.33 7.13 -22.54
C VAL A 3 1.86 5.88 -21.82
N VAL A 4 1.37 5.59 -20.61
CA VAL A 4 1.82 4.42 -19.84
C VAL A 4 1.30 3.11 -20.44
N ASP A 5 0.07 3.11 -20.96
CA ASP A 5 -0.56 1.93 -21.58
C ASP A 5 0.06 1.56 -22.94
N ARG A 6 0.65 2.53 -23.66
CA ARG A 6 1.30 2.29 -24.96
C ARG A 6 2.71 1.70 -24.82
N GLN A 7 3.41 2.01 -23.73
CA GLN A 7 4.81 1.65 -23.55
C GLN A 7 5.03 0.19 -23.13
N LEU A 8 3.97 -0.49 -22.65
CA LEU A 8 4.03 -1.92 -22.30
C LEU A 8 3.78 -2.88 -23.48
N ARG A 9 3.39 -2.38 -24.66
CA ARG A 9 2.97 -3.22 -25.79
C ARG A 9 4.04 -3.50 -26.87
N HIS A 10 5.24 -2.94 -26.78
CA HIS A 10 6.20 -2.94 -27.91
C HIS A 10 7.50 -3.75 -27.74
N LEU A 11 7.61 -4.64 -26.74
CA LEU A 11 8.82 -5.45 -26.54
C LEU A 11 8.70 -6.93 -26.92
N ALA A 12 7.79 -7.29 -27.84
CA ALA A 12 7.66 -8.66 -28.32
C ALA A 12 8.27 -8.84 -29.73
N LYS A 13 9.61 -8.87 -29.82
CA LYS A 13 10.32 -9.53 -30.94
C LYS A 13 11.53 -10.29 -30.38
N GLY A 14 11.30 -11.56 -30.05
CA GLY A 14 12.34 -12.53 -29.71
C GLY A 14 12.15 -13.13 -28.32
N HIS A 15 11.98 -14.46 -28.28
CA HIS A 15 11.70 -15.33 -27.14
C HIS A 15 10.27 -15.26 -26.57
N THR A 16 9.50 -16.32 -26.85
CA THR A 16 8.21 -16.65 -26.24
C THR A 16 8.40 -17.04 -24.78
N ALA A 17 8.77 -16.08 -23.93
CA ALA A 17 8.49 -16.18 -22.51
C ALA A 17 7.00 -15.92 -22.31
N PRO A 18 6.30 -16.65 -21.41
CA PRO A 18 4.93 -16.29 -21.06
C PRO A 18 4.92 -14.82 -20.63
N HIS A 19 4.06 -14.01 -21.24
CA HIS A 19 3.87 -12.61 -20.86
C HIS A 19 3.37 -12.58 -19.41
N LYS A 20 4.29 -12.48 -18.45
CA LYS A 20 3.95 -12.33 -17.03
C LYS A 20 3.28 -10.98 -16.86
N VAL A 21 1.96 -10.99 -16.82
CA VAL A 21 1.12 -9.81 -16.59
C VAL A 21 0.63 -9.82 -15.15
N PHE A 22 0.48 -8.64 -14.56
CA PHE A 22 -0.16 -8.48 -13.26
C PHE A 22 -1.67 -8.49 -13.45
N ALA A 23 -2.39 -9.29 -12.64
CA ALA A 23 -3.85 -9.26 -12.61
C ALA A 23 -4.37 -7.93 -12.03
N ASP A 24 -3.69 -7.40 -11.01
CA ASP A 24 -3.94 -6.06 -10.47
C ASP A 24 -2.65 -5.46 -9.88
N ALA A 25 -2.59 -4.12 -9.80
CA ALA A 25 -1.50 -3.37 -9.19
C ALA A 25 -2.01 -2.08 -8.54
N ARG A 26 -1.76 -1.95 -7.23
CA ARG A 26 -2.18 -0.80 -6.40
C ARG A 26 -0.97 -0.13 -5.76
N PHE A 27 -1.12 1.15 -5.44
CA PHE A 27 -0.13 1.97 -4.73
C PHE A 27 -0.61 2.24 -3.31
N LEU A 28 0.25 2.00 -2.32
CA LEU A 28 -0.04 2.23 -0.91
C LEU A 28 0.92 3.27 -0.35
N LEU A 29 0.38 4.31 0.28
CA LEU A 29 1.20 5.26 1.03
C LEU A 29 1.57 4.65 2.38
N THR A 30 2.85 4.72 2.73
CA THR A 30 3.37 4.25 4.01
C THR A 30 4.06 5.39 4.74
N ARG A 31 4.16 5.28 6.07
CA ARG A 31 4.73 6.33 6.94
C ARG A 31 3.98 7.67 6.76
N PHE A 32 2.66 7.58 6.62
CA PHE A 32 1.79 8.74 6.39
C PHE A 32 1.46 9.44 7.71
N GLU A 33 1.36 10.76 7.68
CA GLU A 33 1.05 11.58 8.86
C GLU A 33 -0.15 12.46 8.52
N SER A 34 -1.31 12.12 9.07
CA SER A 34 -2.58 12.78 8.74
C SER A 34 -2.62 14.23 9.21
N ASN A 35 -1.84 14.61 10.22
CA ASN A 35 -1.68 15.97 10.70
C ASN A 35 -0.70 16.81 9.83
N ASN A 36 0.12 16.18 8.99
CA ASN A 36 1.10 16.86 8.14
C ASN A 36 0.46 17.34 6.82
N GLU A 37 0.45 18.66 6.60
CA GLU A 37 -0.13 19.28 5.39
C GLU A 37 0.51 18.81 4.09
N LEU A 38 1.83 18.62 4.08
CA LEU A 38 2.55 18.14 2.92
C LEU A 38 2.12 16.71 2.57
N HIS A 39 1.97 15.84 3.57
CA HIS A 39 1.52 14.46 3.34
C HIS A 39 0.11 14.42 2.76
N ARG A 40 -0.81 15.24 3.28
CA ARG A 40 -2.18 15.37 2.72
C ARG A 40 -2.16 15.88 1.28
N ALA A 41 -1.35 16.90 0.99
CA ALA A 41 -1.20 17.42 -0.38
C ALA A 41 -0.63 16.36 -1.33
N MET A 42 0.36 15.58 -0.89
CA MET A 42 0.92 14.47 -1.66
C MET A 42 -0.11 13.36 -1.91
N GLN A 43 -0.91 12.98 -0.90
CA GLN A 43 -1.97 11.98 -1.08
C GLN A 43 -2.98 12.43 -2.14
N GLN A 44 -3.39 13.70 -2.12
CA GLN A 44 -4.28 14.26 -3.14
C GLN A 44 -3.62 14.28 -4.54
N ALA A 45 -2.35 14.66 -4.62
CA ALA A 45 -1.60 14.66 -5.88
C ALA A 45 -1.48 13.25 -6.46
N PHE A 46 -1.13 12.26 -5.63
CA PHE A 46 -1.08 10.86 -6.03
C PHE A 46 -2.45 10.32 -6.41
N GLY A 47 -3.52 10.74 -5.73
CA GLY A 47 -4.89 10.38 -6.12
C GLY A 47 -5.24 10.85 -7.54
N LYS A 48 -4.76 12.04 -7.94
CA LYS A 48 -4.94 12.54 -9.32
C LYS A 48 -4.12 11.76 -10.36
N VAL A 49 -2.95 11.24 -9.97
CA VAL A 49 -2.03 10.54 -10.88
C VAL A 49 -2.40 9.06 -11.04
N PHE A 50 -2.68 8.39 -9.93
CA PHE A 50 -2.92 6.94 -9.87
C PHE A 50 -4.40 6.57 -9.86
N GLY A 51 -5.30 7.53 -9.58
CA GLY A 51 -6.75 7.31 -9.63
C GLY A 51 -7.19 6.19 -8.69
N ASP A 52 -7.96 5.27 -9.24
CA ASP A 52 -8.48 4.08 -8.57
C ASP A 52 -7.39 3.09 -8.13
N ARG A 53 -6.15 3.22 -8.64
CA ARG A 53 -5.03 2.39 -8.23
C ARG A 53 -4.37 2.85 -6.94
N LEU A 54 -4.68 4.03 -6.41
CA LEU A 54 -4.19 4.45 -5.09
C LEU A 54 -5.09 3.86 -4.00
N ALA A 55 -4.50 3.14 -3.05
CA ALA A 55 -5.19 2.67 -1.87
C ALA A 55 -5.70 3.86 -1.04
N GLN A 56 -6.93 3.75 -0.55
CA GLN A 56 -7.63 4.77 0.23
C GLN A 56 -7.07 4.88 1.65
N HIS A 57 -6.65 3.75 2.24
CA HIS A 57 -6.18 3.68 3.62
C HIS A 57 -4.64 3.61 3.68
N PRO A 58 -3.96 4.72 4.01
CA PRO A 58 -2.51 4.71 4.15
C PRO A 58 -2.06 4.04 5.44
N ILE A 59 -0.83 3.51 5.45
CA ILE A 59 -0.18 3.08 6.70
C ILE A 59 0.36 4.31 7.41
N GLU A 60 -0.23 4.63 8.56
CA GLU A 60 0.18 5.77 9.37
C GLU A 60 1.58 5.57 9.99
N MET A 61 2.36 6.65 10.05
CA MET A 61 3.59 6.72 10.82
C MET A 61 3.24 6.65 12.30
N THR A 62 3.73 5.61 12.95
CA THR A 62 3.59 5.41 14.40
C THR A 62 4.91 4.88 14.95
N ARG A 63 5.11 5.01 16.27
CA ARG A 63 6.27 4.45 16.95
C ARG A 63 6.46 2.96 16.67
N ALA A 64 5.37 2.20 16.53
CA ALA A 64 5.42 0.78 16.18
C ALA A 64 6.01 0.56 14.78
N VAL A 65 5.64 1.38 13.80
CA VAL A 65 6.18 1.33 12.44
C VAL A 65 7.66 1.70 12.41
N GLU A 66 8.06 2.74 13.13
CA GLU A 66 9.46 3.17 13.23
C GLU A 66 10.36 2.09 13.85
N GLN A 67 9.83 1.39 14.87
CA GLN A 67 10.60 0.40 15.64
C GLN A 67 10.62 -0.99 15.01
N SER A 68 9.74 -1.29 14.05
CA SER A 68 9.67 -2.60 13.38
C SER A 68 11.01 -3.05 12.79
N GLY A 69 11.80 -2.14 12.20
CA GLY A 69 13.12 -2.46 11.65
C GLY A 69 14.20 -2.76 12.70
N ARG A 70 14.03 -2.28 13.94
CA ARG A 70 14.97 -2.51 15.04
C ARG A 70 14.69 -3.82 15.77
N PHE A 71 13.41 -4.16 15.94
CA PHE A 71 12.99 -5.37 16.64
C PHE A 71 12.73 -6.55 15.70
N LEU A 72 12.77 -6.34 14.38
CA LEU A 72 12.45 -7.34 13.35
C LEU A 72 11.12 -8.05 13.62
N SER A 73 10.17 -7.29 14.16
CA SER A 73 8.84 -7.76 14.57
C SER A 73 7.80 -6.90 13.86
N SER A 74 6.80 -7.55 13.26
CA SER A 74 5.67 -6.85 12.66
C SER A 74 4.74 -6.28 13.73
N ILE A 75 3.80 -5.43 13.32
CA ILE A 75 2.73 -4.93 14.20
C ILE A 75 1.86 -6.07 14.76
N TYR A 76 1.85 -7.25 14.13
CA TYR A 76 1.06 -8.40 14.58
C TYR A 76 1.81 -9.26 15.61
N GLU A 77 3.13 -9.12 15.69
CA GLU A 77 4.00 -9.91 16.56
C GLU A 77 4.51 -9.11 17.76
N THR A 78 4.46 -7.79 17.68
CA THR A 78 4.91 -6.89 18.75
C THR A 78 3.98 -6.95 19.95
N ASP A 79 4.54 -7.03 21.16
CA ASP A 79 3.75 -6.99 22.39
C ASP A 79 3.13 -5.59 22.58
N TYR A 80 1.81 -5.54 22.73
CA TYR A 80 1.09 -4.28 22.92
C TYR A 80 1.53 -3.52 24.19
N ARG A 81 2.18 -4.19 25.15
CA ARG A 81 2.67 -3.61 26.41
C ARG A 81 3.96 -2.79 26.22
N ASP A 82 4.64 -2.94 25.09
CA ASP A 82 5.87 -2.20 24.79
C ASP A 82 5.61 -0.74 24.37
N MET A 83 4.34 -0.35 24.24
CA MET A 83 3.91 1.00 23.91
C MET A 83 2.62 1.37 24.63
N THR A 84 2.19 2.64 24.49
CA THR A 84 0.90 3.05 25.05
C THR A 84 -0.24 2.37 24.30
N ARG A 85 -1.36 2.10 25.00
CA ARG A 85 -2.57 1.53 24.39
C ARG A 85 -3.07 2.34 23.20
N GLU A 86 -2.95 3.66 23.26
CA GLU A 86 -3.35 4.55 22.19
C GLU A 86 -2.47 4.40 20.94
N THR A 87 -1.14 4.38 21.12
CA THR A 87 -0.20 4.15 20.02
C THR A 87 -0.42 2.79 19.37
N TRP A 88 -0.59 1.74 20.18
CA TRP A 88 -0.92 0.40 19.68
C TRP A 88 -2.22 0.39 18.88
N ARG A 89 -3.31 0.91 19.46
CA ARG A 89 -4.63 0.94 18.81
C ARG A 89 -4.58 1.69 17.48
N ARG A 90 -3.88 2.83 17.44
CA ARG A 90 -3.73 3.64 16.23
C ARG A 90 -2.93 2.91 15.15
N ALA A 91 -1.78 2.33 15.52
CA ALA A 91 -0.96 1.55 14.60
C ALA A 91 -1.73 0.32 14.09
N ARG A 92 -2.43 -0.39 14.97
CA ARG A 92 -3.16 -1.59 14.60
C ARG A 92 -4.31 -1.28 13.64
N ALA A 93 -5.08 -0.24 13.94
CA ALA A 93 -6.19 0.22 13.09
C ALA A 93 -5.74 0.60 11.67
N SER A 94 -4.63 1.33 11.51
CA SER A 94 -4.16 1.72 10.17
C SER A 94 -3.72 0.52 9.33
N PHE A 95 -3.05 -0.47 9.96
CA PHE A 95 -2.71 -1.73 9.28
C PHE A 95 -3.93 -2.58 8.97
N ASP A 96 -4.93 -2.65 9.86
CA ASP A 96 -6.16 -3.42 9.63
C ASP A 96 -6.92 -2.89 8.42
N GLN A 97 -7.11 -1.56 8.36
CA GLN A 97 -7.81 -0.93 7.25
C GLN A 97 -7.09 -1.15 5.92
N ALA A 98 -5.77 -0.97 5.88
CA ALA A 98 -4.99 -1.21 4.68
C ALA A 98 -4.98 -2.70 4.27
N TYR A 99 -4.97 -3.62 5.23
CA TYR A 99 -4.98 -5.06 4.96
C TYR A 99 -6.34 -5.53 4.44
N GLU A 100 -7.45 -5.04 4.99
CA GLU A 100 -8.79 -5.35 4.47
C GLU A 100 -9.00 -4.79 3.06
N GLU A 101 -8.50 -3.58 2.78
CA GLU A 101 -8.50 -3.03 1.41
C GLU A 101 -7.68 -3.90 0.44
N PHE A 102 -6.46 -4.28 0.85
CA PHE A 102 -5.62 -5.19 0.07
C PHE A 102 -6.32 -6.53 -0.21
N LYS A 103 -6.92 -7.15 0.82
CA LYS A 103 -7.67 -8.40 0.65
C LYS A 103 -8.83 -8.26 -0.32
N GLY A 104 -9.58 -7.16 -0.24
CA GLY A 104 -10.68 -6.87 -1.17
C GLY A 104 -10.21 -6.83 -2.63
N HIS A 105 -9.12 -6.10 -2.90
CA HIS A 105 -8.52 -6.05 -4.24
C HIS A 105 -7.95 -7.40 -4.68
N LEU A 106 -7.28 -8.13 -3.77
CA LEU A 106 -6.73 -9.44 -4.06
C LEU A 106 -7.82 -10.44 -4.47
N ILE A 107 -8.91 -10.52 -3.71
CA ILE A 107 -10.03 -11.43 -4.01
C ILE A 107 -10.67 -11.04 -5.36
N THR A 108 -10.91 -9.74 -5.57
CA THR A 108 -11.47 -9.24 -6.83
C THR A 108 -10.59 -9.60 -8.04
N ALA A 109 -9.26 -9.46 -7.91
CA ALA A 109 -8.33 -9.83 -8.96
C ALA A 109 -8.25 -11.35 -9.15
N TRP A 110 -8.32 -12.12 -8.07
CA TRP A 110 -8.27 -13.58 -8.09
C TRP A 110 -9.40 -14.19 -8.92
N ASP A 111 -10.60 -13.62 -8.83
CA ASP A 111 -11.76 -14.06 -9.63
C ASP A 111 -11.61 -13.81 -11.15
N THR A 112 -10.55 -13.10 -11.57
CA THR A 112 -10.25 -12.80 -12.98
C THR A 112 -9.09 -13.63 -13.56
N ILE A 113 -8.44 -14.46 -12.75
CA ILE A 113 -7.32 -15.34 -13.12
C ILE A 113 -7.87 -16.74 -13.42
#